data_AF-A0A931XKV4-F1
#
_entry.id   AF-A0A931XKV4-F1
#
_cell.length_a   1.000
_cell.length_b   1.000
_cell.length_c   1.000
_cell.angle_alpha   90.00
_cell.angle_beta   90.00
_cell.angle_gamma   90.00
#
_symmetry.space_group_name_H-M   'P 1'
#
loop_
_entity.id
_entity.type
_entity.pdbx_description
1 polymer ?
#
loop_
_entity_poly.entity_id
_entity_poly.type
_entity_poly.pdbx_seq_one_letter_code
_entity_poly.pdbx_strand_id
1 'polypeptide(L)'
;MIEKYAPHPDRNFLAFKVLVLGASFELYRRTLYGEPGELGRLYLTVATNSSGELINRLERVRPALGGYRSEKKYGRPDYCPSGTRAHRKNIAEHGVSPNLIYFDSLEVAVLAGFTPCGNCYLKDEEGLTHWQEYLATCKIFGIEPGQPPKWFQK
;
A
#
# COMPACT_ATOMS: atom_id res chain seq x y z
N MET A 1 -20.47 -34.61 22.24
CA MET A 1 -20.64 -34.14 20.85
C MET A 1 -20.18 -32.70 20.80
N ILE A 2 -19.00 -32.43 20.25
CA ILE A 2 -18.48 -31.07 20.10
C ILE A 2 -19.04 -30.55 18.78
N GLU A 3 -19.99 -29.64 18.85
CA GLU A 3 -20.48 -28.93 17.67
C GLU A 3 -19.30 -28.26 16.97
N LYS A 4 -19.08 -28.69 15.74
CA LYS A 4 -18.17 -28.07 14.78
C LYS A 4 -18.59 -26.61 14.63
N TYR A 5 -17.85 -25.70 15.27
CA TYR A 5 -17.73 -24.33 14.78
C TYR A 5 -17.20 -24.44 13.36
N ALA A 6 -18.09 -24.39 12.37
CA ALA A 6 -17.69 -24.10 11.00
C ALA A 6 -16.90 -22.79 11.08
N PRO A 7 -15.63 -22.75 10.63
CA PRO A 7 -14.87 -21.52 10.69
C PRO A 7 -15.62 -20.51 9.83
N HIS A 8 -16.14 -19.45 10.46
CA HIS A 8 -16.59 -18.29 9.71
C HIS A 8 -15.49 -17.95 8.70
N PRO A 9 -15.82 -17.74 7.42
CA PRO A 9 -14.80 -17.41 6.44
C PRO A 9 -14.08 -16.17 6.95
N ASP A 10 -12.78 -16.30 7.15
CA ASP A 10 -11.95 -15.20 7.65
C ASP A 10 -12.20 -14.00 6.73
N ARG A 11 -12.84 -12.96 7.26
CA ARG A 11 -13.22 -11.77 6.48
C ARG A 11 -11.98 -11.13 5.84
N ASN A 12 -10.83 -11.27 6.48
CA ASN A 12 -9.57 -10.79 5.96
C ASN A 12 -9.06 -11.67 4.80
N PHE A 13 -9.29 -12.99 4.82
CA PHE A 13 -9.03 -13.85 3.66
C PHE A 13 -9.92 -13.50 2.47
N LEU A 14 -11.22 -13.27 2.70
CA LEU A 14 -12.14 -12.87 1.63
C LEU A 14 -11.72 -11.53 1.01
N ALA A 15 -11.34 -10.54 1.83
CA ALA A 15 -10.80 -9.28 1.35
C ALA A 15 -9.47 -9.47 0.58
N PHE A 16 -8.59 -10.35 1.06
CA PHE A 16 -7.34 -10.70 0.40
C PHE A 16 -7.57 -11.36 -0.96
N LYS A 17 -8.54 -12.27 -1.07
CA LYS A 17 -8.88 -12.97 -2.31
C LYS A 17 -9.47 -12.05 -3.38
N VAL A 18 -10.16 -10.99 -2.98
CA VAL A 18 -10.63 -9.93 -3.90
C VAL A 18 -9.44 -9.14 -4.45
N LEU A 19 -8.37 -8.99 -3.67
CA LEU A 19 -7.21 -8.20 -4.07
C LEU A 19 -6.23 -9.03 -4.90
N VAL A 20 -5.94 -10.26 -4.49
CA VAL A 20 -4.92 -11.11 -5.11
C VAL A 20 -5.59 -12.16 -5.99
N LEU A 21 -5.43 -12.02 -7.31
CA LEU A 21 -5.96 -12.98 -8.27
C LEU A 21 -5.36 -14.38 -8.04
N GLY A 22 -6.21 -15.39 -7.89
CA GLY A 22 -5.77 -16.77 -7.64
C GLY A 22 -5.33 -17.06 -6.20
N ALA A 23 -5.59 -16.15 -5.24
CA ALA A 23 -5.20 -16.37 -3.85
C ALA A 23 -5.82 -17.63 -3.21
N SER A 24 -4.95 -18.42 -2.59
CA SER A 24 -5.32 -19.55 -1.73
C SER A 24 -5.27 -19.16 -0.25
N PHE A 25 -6.00 -19.91 0.59
CA PHE A 25 -5.97 -19.70 2.04
C PHE A 25 -4.56 -19.95 2.64
N GLU A 26 -3.81 -20.87 2.05
CA GLU A 26 -2.41 -21.15 2.40
C GLU A 26 -1.50 -19.96 2.08
N LEU A 27 -1.68 -19.33 0.91
CA LEU A 27 -0.97 -18.11 0.54
C LEU A 27 -1.29 -16.96 1.51
N TYR A 28 -2.57 -16.81 1.86
CA TYR A 28 -3.02 -15.85 2.85
C TYR A 28 -2.35 -16.09 4.21
N ARG A 29 -2.31 -17.32 4.74
CA ARG A 29 -1.62 -17.63 6.00
C ARG A 29 -0.13 -17.30 5.98
N ARG A 30 0.56 -17.51 4.85
CA ARG A 30 1.97 -17.13 4.66
C ARG A 30 2.20 -15.61 4.66
N THR A 31 1.18 -14.83 4.34
CA THR A 31 1.23 -13.36 4.49
C THR A 31 1.05 -12.89 5.94
N LEU A 32 0.40 -13.70 6.78
CA LEU A 32 0.05 -13.36 8.17
C LEU A 32 1.12 -13.74 9.22
N TYR A 33 1.81 -14.87 9.05
CA TYR A 33 2.59 -15.51 10.11
C TYR A 33 4.07 -15.74 9.74
N GLY A 34 4.84 -14.66 9.62
CA GLY A 34 6.30 -14.69 9.61
C GLY A 34 6.88 -14.10 10.90
N GLU A 35 7.87 -14.77 11.49
CA GLU A 35 8.69 -14.18 12.55
C GLU A 35 9.46 -12.95 12.01
N PRO A 36 9.65 -11.88 12.81
CA PRO A 36 10.46 -10.74 12.40
C PRO A 36 11.91 -11.19 12.09
N GLY A 37 12.28 -11.20 10.82
CA GLY A 37 13.66 -11.51 10.39
C GLY A 37 13.82 -12.76 9.51
N GLU A 38 12.80 -13.60 9.36
CA GLU A 38 12.86 -14.75 8.43
C GLU A 38 11.63 -14.79 7.53
N LEU A 39 11.84 -14.65 6.21
CA LEU A 39 10.97 -15.07 5.09
C LEU A 39 9.44 -15.12 5.34
N GLY A 40 8.85 -14.08 5.91
CA GLY A 40 7.40 -14.00 6.08
C GLY A 40 6.90 -12.57 6.14
N ARG A 41 6.46 -12.08 4.98
CA ARG A 41 5.42 -11.06 4.72
C ARG A 41 5.51 -10.74 3.23
N LEU A 42 4.63 -11.37 2.45
CA LEU A 42 4.45 -10.90 1.08
C LEU A 42 3.75 -9.53 1.14
N TYR A 43 4.34 -8.53 0.49
CA TYR A 43 3.79 -7.19 0.39
C TYR A 43 2.74 -7.17 -0.71
N LEU A 44 1.54 -6.70 -0.38
CA LEU A 44 0.51 -6.44 -1.38
C LEU A 44 0.90 -5.17 -2.15
N THR A 45 1.44 -5.39 -3.34
CA THR A 45 1.93 -4.34 -4.23
C THR A 45 0.96 -4.16 -5.39
N VAL A 46 0.54 -2.92 -5.63
CA VAL A 46 -0.12 -2.55 -6.88
C VAL A 46 0.95 -2.35 -7.93
N ALA A 47 0.76 -2.94 -9.11
CA ALA A 47 1.65 -2.87 -10.26
C ALA A 47 0.83 -2.73 -11.55
N THR A 48 1.49 -2.53 -12.68
CA THR A 48 0.86 -2.66 -14.00
C THR A 48 1.21 -3.99 -14.67
N ASN A 49 0.27 -4.53 -15.45
CA ASN A 49 0.57 -5.64 -16.38
C ASN A 49 1.17 -5.10 -17.70
N SER A 50 1.51 -6.00 -18.63
CA SER A 50 2.06 -5.63 -19.94
C SER A 50 1.14 -4.76 -20.80
N SER A 51 -0.16 -4.76 -20.50
CA SER A 51 -1.18 -3.96 -21.16
C SER A 51 -1.42 -2.60 -20.47
N GLY A 52 -0.70 -2.30 -19.38
CA GLY A 52 -0.85 -1.07 -18.61
C GLY A 52 -1.99 -1.08 -17.58
N GLU A 53 -2.67 -2.20 -17.36
CA GLU A 53 -3.76 -2.30 -16.39
C GLU A 53 -3.22 -2.51 -14.97
N LEU A 54 -3.89 -1.89 -14.00
CA LEU A 54 -3.56 -2.05 -12.58
C LEU A 54 -3.91 -3.46 -12.10
N ILE A 55 -2.94 -4.11 -11.47
CA ILE A 55 -3.09 -5.43 -10.86
C ILE A 55 -2.44 -5.43 -9.48
N ASN A 56 -2.87 -6.34 -8.60
CA ASN A 56 -2.18 -6.56 -7.34
C ASN A 56 -1.29 -7.79 -7.44
N ARG A 57 -0.09 -7.68 -6.89
CA ARG A 57 0.91 -8.75 -6.77
C ARG A 57 1.34 -8.88 -5.33
N LEU A 58 1.95 -10.02 -5.04
CA LEU A 58 2.53 -10.32 -3.74
C LEU A 58 4.03 -10.42 -3.88
N GLU A 59 4.76 -9.53 -3.20
CA GLU A 59 6.20 -9.40 -3.37
C GLU A 59 6.95 -9.76 -2.09
N ARG A 60 8.10 -10.42 -2.24
CA ARG A 60 8.96 -10.79 -1.10
C ARG A 60 9.82 -9.62 -0.63
N VAL A 61 10.12 -8.69 -1.53
CA VAL A 61 10.88 -7.48 -1.24
C VAL A 61 9.87 -6.35 -1.08
N ARG A 62 10.07 -5.53 -0.06
CA ARG A 62 9.19 -4.40 0.19
C ARG A 62 9.45 -3.29 -0.84
N PRO A 63 8.41 -2.79 -1.52
CA PRO A 63 8.58 -1.63 -2.40
C PRO A 63 8.97 -0.37 -1.64
N ALA A 64 9.61 0.56 -2.34
CA ALA A 64 10.03 1.86 -1.79
C ALA A 64 8.83 2.79 -1.50
N LEU A 65 7.68 2.56 -2.13
CA LEU A 65 6.47 3.36 -1.96
C LEU A 65 5.37 2.57 -1.25
N GLY A 66 4.85 3.16 -0.18
CA GLY A 66 3.67 2.68 0.55
C GLY A 66 2.48 3.61 0.37
N GLY A 67 1.28 3.11 0.66
CA GLY A 67 0.01 3.82 0.49
C GLY A 67 -0.98 3.58 1.60
N TYR A 68 -1.70 4.63 1.96
CA TYR A 68 -2.81 4.64 2.90
C TYR A 68 -4.12 4.57 2.12
N ARG A 69 -4.74 3.38 2.06
CA ARG A 69 -5.95 3.15 1.27
C ARG A 69 -7.09 4.10 1.62
N SER A 70 -7.30 4.36 2.90
CA SER A 70 -8.40 5.19 3.40
C SER A 70 -8.24 6.66 3.01
N GLU A 71 -7.01 7.16 2.94
CA GLU A 71 -6.72 8.57 2.64
C GLU A 71 -6.35 8.81 1.18
N LYS A 72 -6.18 7.74 0.40
CA LYS A 72 -5.67 7.80 -0.99
C LYS A 72 -4.35 8.59 -1.06
N LYS A 73 -3.47 8.36 -0.09
CA LYS A 73 -2.14 8.97 -0.01
C LYS A 73 -1.04 7.94 -0.19
N TYR A 74 -0.02 8.23 -0.99
CA TYR A 74 1.21 7.44 -1.06
C TYR A 74 2.40 8.18 -0.44
N GLY A 75 3.41 7.45 0.01
CA GLY A 75 4.61 8.03 0.58
C GLY A 75 5.59 6.99 1.09
N ARG A 76 6.49 7.43 1.99
CA ARG A 76 7.53 6.57 2.56
C ARG A 76 6.88 5.49 3.45
N PRO A 77 7.06 4.18 3.16
CA PRO A 77 6.46 3.10 3.95
C PRO A 77 7.09 2.97 5.34
N ASP A 78 8.36 3.33 5.48
CA ASP A 78 9.11 3.27 6.74
C ASP A 78 8.72 4.36 7.73
N TYR A 79 8.25 5.49 7.19
CA TYR A 79 8.10 6.71 7.95
C TYR A 79 6.96 7.55 7.39
N CYS A 80 5.84 7.53 8.09
CA CYS A 80 4.76 8.50 8.00
C CYS A 80 4.29 8.80 9.43
N PRO A 81 4.51 10.03 9.93
CA PRO A 81 4.16 10.36 11.32
C PRO A 81 2.66 10.21 11.59
N SER A 82 1.81 10.36 10.56
CA SER A 82 0.36 10.24 10.68
C SER A 82 -0.15 8.80 10.73
N GLY A 83 0.62 7.81 10.27
CA GLY A 83 0.08 6.48 10.04
C GLY A 83 0.98 5.30 10.41
N THR A 84 2.29 5.50 10.53
CA THR A 84 3.25 4.43 10.83
C THR A 84 3.05 3.84 12.22
N ARG A 85 2.64 4.63 13.22
CA ARG A 85 2.37 4.11 14.58
C ARG A 85 1.20 3.13 14.57
N ALA A 86 0.09 3.50 13.94
CA ALA A 86 -1.09 2.65 13.83
C ALA A 86 -0.81 1.39 12.99
N HIS A 87 -0.01 1.52 11.92
CA HIS A 87 0.40 0.36 11.12
C HIS A 87 1.31 -0.59 11.89
N ARG A 88 2.36 -0.09 12.53
CA ARG A 88 3.26 -0.91 13.35
C ARG A 88 2.49 -1.64 14.44
N LYS A 89 1.55 -0.95 15.10
CA LYS A 89 0.65 -1.56 16.09
C LYS A 89 -0.22 -2.67 15.49
N ASN A 90 -0.97 -2.39 14.42
CA ASN A 90 -1.82 -3.41 13.76
C ASN A 90 -1.00 -4.61 13.24
N ILE A 91 0.18 -4.35 12.68
CA ILE A 91 1.08 -5.39 12.21
C ILE A 91 1.61 -6.23 13.38
N ALA A 92 1.92 -5.61 14.53
CA ALA A 92 2.35 -6.32 15.73
C ALA A 92 1.21 -7.14 16.36
N GLU A 93 -0.01 -6.61 16.39
CA GLU A 93 -1.17 -7.24 17.04
C GLU A 93 -1.87 -8.29 16.15
N HIS A 94 -1.86 -8.09 14.84
CA HIS A 94 -2.67 -8.87 13.90
C HIS A 94 -1.88 -9.43 12.71
N GLY A 95 -0.57 -9.18 12.63
CA GLY A 95 0.28 -9.61 11.51
C GLY A 95 0.10 -8.80 10.23
N VAL A 96 -0.98 -8.01 10.10
CA VAL A 96 -1.34 -7.24 8.91
C VAL A 96 -1.81 -5.82 9.23
N SER A 97 -1.70 -4.94 8.23
CA SER A 97 -2.44 -3.68 8.23
C SER A 97 -3.19 -3.52 6.92
N PRO A 98 -4.52 -3.77 6.88
CA PRO A 98 -5.29 -3.79 5.62
C PRO A 98 -5.37 -2.42 4.92
N ASN A 99 -5.09 -1.34 5.66
CA ASN A 99 -5.03 0.01 5.13
C ASN A 99 -3.68 0.36 4.50
N LEU A 100 -2.64 -0.46 4.71
CA LEU A 100 -1.32 -0.28 4.12
C LEU A 100 -1.24 -1.12 2.84
N ILE A 101 -0.95 -0.46 1.72
CA ILE A 101 -0.63 -1.09 0.44
C ILE A 101 0.72 -0.56 -0.06
N TYR A 102 1.27 -1.21 -1.08
CA TYR A 102 2.52 -0.78 -1.70
C TYR A 102 2.34 -0.53 -3.19
N PHE A 103 3.26 0.22 -3.79
CA PHE A 103 3.26 0.51 -5.21
C PHE A 103 4.63 0.18 -5.79
N ASP A 104 4.62 -0.44 -6.97
CA ASP A 104 5.83 -0.74 -7.72
C ASP A 104 6.55 0.54 -8.19
N SER A 105 5.78 1.58 -8.51
CA SER A 105 6.31 2.88 -8.89
C SER A 105 5.38 4.05 -8.54
N LEU A 106 5.89 5.28 -8.72
CA LEU A 106 5.11 6.50 -8.56
C LEU A 106 3.96 6.57 -9.60
N GLU A 107 4.22 6.18 -10.84
CA GLU A 107 3.24 6.10 -11.91
C GLU A 107 2.07 5.20 -11.53
N VAL A 108 2.36 4.03 -10.96
CA VAL A 108 1.35 3.10 -10.50
C VAL A 108 0.51 3.69 -9.36
N ALA A 109 1.15 4.41 -8.42
CA ALA A 109 0.43 5.09 -7.35
C ALA A 109 -0.53 6.16 -7.91
N VAL A 110 -0.07 6.96 -8.87
CA VAL A 110 -0.88 8.00 -9.52
C VAL A 110 -2.03 7.40 -10.32
N LEU A 111 -1.76 6.37 -11.15
CA LEU A 111 -2.79 5.63 -11.89
C LEU A 111 -3.84 5.00 -10.97
N ALA A 112 -3.44 4.53 -9.79
CA ALA A 112 -4.35 4.00 -8.77
C ALA A 112 -5.18 5.08 -8.03
N GLY A 113 -5.00 6.35 -8.41
CA GLY A 113 -5.71 7.50 -7.86
C GLY A 113 -5.18 7.95 -6.50
N PHE A 114 -3.89 7.72 -6.21
CA PHE A 114 -3.26 8.19 -4.97
C PHE A 114 -2.50 9.49 -5.23
N THR A 115 -2.44 10.31 -4.19
CA THR A 115 -1.69 11.58 -4.19
C THR A 115 -0.56 11.53 -3.17
N PRO A 116 0.54 12.28 -3.35
CA PRO A 116 1.66 12.23 -2.43
C PRO A 116 1.27 12.74 -1.03
N CYS A 117 1.80 12.08 0.00
CA CYS A 117 1.60 12.45 1.39
C CYS A 117 2.45 13.68 1.74
N GLY A 118 1.80 14.75 2.17
CA GLY A 118 2.50 15.95 2.63
C GLY A 118 3.38 15.71 3.86
N ASN A 119 2.95 14.85 4.78
CA ASN A 119 3.63 14.73 6.07
C ASN A 119 4.90 13.89 6.03
N CYS A 120 5.11 13.11 4.97
CA CYS A 120 6.29 12.24 4.88
C CYS A 120 6.98 12.18 3.53
N TYR A 121 6.26 12.34 2.43
CA TYR A 121 6.83 12.17 1.09
C TYR A 121 7.27 13.48 0.48
N LEU A 122 6.46 14.53 0.68
CA LEU A 122 6.77 15.88 0.22
C LEU A 122 7.58 16.68 1.25
N LYS A 123 7.92 16.09 2.40
CA LYS A 123 8.65 16.78 3.44
C LYS A 123 10.13 16.95 3.04
N ASP A 124 10.77 17.97 3.61
CA ASP A 124 12.21 18.26 3.47
C ASP A 124 12.60 18.77 2.07
N GLU A 125 13.91 18.87 1.80
CA GLU A 125 14.46 19.54 0.59
C GLU A 125 14.07 18.82 -0.72
N GLU A 126 13.85 17.51 -0.67
CA GLU A 126 13.42 16.68 -1.82
C GLU A 126 11.93 16.84 -2.17
N GLY A 127 11.16 17.50 -1.29
CA GLY A 127 9.72 17.64 -1.43
C GLY A 127 9.29 18.26 -2.76
N LEU A 128 10.01 19.30 -3.18
CA LEU A 128 9.78 20.00 -4.46
C LEU A 128 9.93 19.07 -5.66
N THR A 129 11.00 18.27 -5.67
CA THR A 129 11.27 17.29 -6.71
C THR A 129 10.14 16.25 -6.78
N HIS A 130 9.77 15.65 -5.65
CA HIS A 130 8.68 14.67 -5.60
C HIS A 130 7.33 15.23 -6.05
N TRP A 131 7.06 16.52 -5.77
CA TRP A 131 5.86 17.17 -6.26
C TRP A 131 5.90 17.39 -7.77
N GLN A 132 7.05 17.78 -8.32
CA GLN A 132 7.22 17.95 -9.77
C GLN A 132 7.08 16.60 -10.51
N GLU A 133 7.63 15.52 -9.97
CA GLU A 133 7.47 14.16 -10.50
C GLU A 133 5.99 13.75 -10.54
N TYR A 134 5.26 14.01 -9.45
CA TYR A 134 3.82 13.77 -9.39
C TYR A 134 3.05 14.57 -10.46
N LEU A 135 3.32 15.87 -10.59
CA LEU A 135 2.67 16.71 -11.61
C LEU A 135 2.99 16.25 -13.04
N ALA A 136 4.24 15.87 -13.31
CA ALA A 136 4.67 15.35 -14.61
C ALA A 136 3.95 14.04 -14.94
N THR A 137 3.80 13.16 -13.95
CA THR A 137 3.08 11.89 -14.09
C THR A 137 1.59 12.08 -14.33
N CYS A 138 0.95 12.98 -13.57
CA CYS A 138 -0.44 13.38 -13.82
C CYS A 138 -0.63 13.87 -15.27
N LYS A 139 0.30 14.69 -15.78
CA LYS A 139 0.26 15.17 -17.16
C LYS A 139 0.39 14.03 -18.20
N ILE A 140 1.29 13.07 -17.98
CA ILE A 140 1.46 11.90 -18.86
C ILE A 140 0.17 11.10 -18.98
N PHE A 141 -0.53 10.90 -17.86
CA PHE A 141 -1.76 10.09 -17.82
C PHE A 141 -3.05 10.89 -18.01
N GLY A 142 -2.99 12.21 -18.20
CA GLY A 142 -4.17 13.08 -18.32
C GLY A 142 -5.02 13.13 -17.05
N ILE A 143 -4.40 12.95 -15.87
CA ILE A 143 -5.06 12.97 -14.56
C ILE A 143 -4.99 14.37 -13.98
N GLU A 144 -6.10 14.87 -13.45
CA GLU A 144 -6.12 16.16 -12.75
C GLU A 144 -5.35 16.05 -11.42
N PRO A 145 -4.30 16.86 -11.19
CA PRO A 145 -3.54 16.79 -9.96
C PRO A 145 -4.36 17.34 -8.79
N GLY A 146 -4.36 16.61 -7.67
CA GLY A 146 -4.84 17.12 -6.39
C GLY A 146 -4.10 18.38 -5.91
N GLN A 147 -4.65 19.04 -4.90
CA GLN A 147 -4.08 20.26 -4.34
C GLN A 147 -2.77 19.97 -3.57
N PRO A 148 -1.74 20.84 -3.69
CA PRO A 148 -0.53 20.71 -2.89
C PRO A 148 -0.84 20.95 -1.40
N PRO A 149 -0.06 20.36 -0.47
CA PRO A 149 -0.21 20.64 0.96
C PRO A 149 -0.07 22.14 1.26
N LYS A 150 -0.81 22.65 2.24
CA LYS A 150 -0.83 24.10 2.56
C LYS A 150 0.56 24.70 2.85
N TRP A 151 1.46 23.93 3.47
CA TRP A 151 2.81 24.38 3.78
C TRP A 151 3.76 24.33 2.57
N PHE A 152 3.35 23.70 1.47
CA PHE A 152 4.09 23.61 0.20
C PHE A 152 3.87 24.83 -0.71
N GLN A 153 2.85 25.64 -0.41
CA GLN A 153 2.43 26.80 -1.18
C GLN A 153 3.04 28.12 -0.65
N LYS A 154 3.98 28.03 0.28
CA LYS A 154 4.61 29.18 0.96
C LYS A 154 5.88 29.64 0.28
#